data_AF-A0A387ATM8-F1
#
_entry.id   AF-A0A387ATM8-F1
#
_cell.length_a   1.000
_cell.length_b   1.000
_cell.length_c   1.000
_cell.angle_alpha   90.00
_cell.angle_beta   90.00
_cell.angle_gamma   90.00
#
_symmetry.space_group_name_H-M   'P 1'
#
loop_
_entity.id
_entity.type
_entity.pdbx_description
1 polymer ?
#
loop_
_entity_poly.entity_id
_entity_poly.type
_entity_poly.pdbx_seq_one_letter_code
_entity_poly.pdbx_strand_id
1 'polypeptide(L)'
;MKKLNMSKQGWGFAVIFFILAAYYTFTRAHFAGWKSVKVTFHFLDGTVLLSSLVSMVTLLLFYIICTLLPSRRIVIIPTIFTLLLAGQELALSYYTLPVGDILGGLVVFVGTILLVWIAYLYAQVSFAVIDTIKDADEGNYFSRWIRRVKISVVKEWRALIVAIILYALLNASIVMTLTLK
;
A
#
# COMPACT_ATOMS: atom_id res chain seq x y z
N MET A 1 16.20 18.42 5.11
CA MET A 1 15.13 17.58 4.53
C MET A 1 14.22 18.48 3.68
N LYS A 2 14.23 18.35 2.35
CA LYS A 2 13.35 19.12 1.44
C LYS A 2 11.90 18.60 1.58
N LYS A 3 10.93 19.51 1.78
CA LYS A 3 9.51 19.21 1.99
C LYS A 3 8.91 18.39 0.84
N LEU A 4 8.38 17.21 1.20
CA LEU A 4 7.35 16.50 0.45
C LEU A 4 6.22 17.48 0.12
N ASN A 5 5.86 17.60 -1.15
CA ASN A 5 4.58 18.19 -1.51
C ASN A 5 4.09 17.49 -2.78
N MET A 6 3.43 16.33 -2.58
CA MET A 6 2.10 16.18 -3.18
C MET A 6 1.28 17.35 -2.63
N SER A 7 0.58 18.11 -3.48
CA SER A 7 -0.22 19.22 -2.97
C SER A 7 -1.18 18.69 -1.89
N LYS A 8 -1.53 19.51 -0.90
CA LYS A 8 -2.56 19.14 0.10
C LYS A 8 -3.82 18.60 -0.57
N GLN A 9 -4.14 19.12 -1.75
CA GLN A 9 -5.23 18.67 -2.62
C GLN A 9 -5.03 17.23 -3.12
N GLY A 10 -3.82 16.83 -3.52
CA GLY A 10 -3.51 15.46 -3.94
C GLY A 10 -3.62 14.45 -2.78
N TRP A 11 -3.14 14.81 -1.58
CA TRP A 11 -3.33 13.96 -0.40
C TRP A 11 -4.80 13.86 0.01
N GLY A 12 -5.52 14.99 0.01
CA GLY A 12 -6.96 15.00 0.26
C GLY A 12 -7.72 14.11 -0.72
N PHE A 13 -7.38 14.16 -2.01
CA PHE A 13 -7.98 13.29 -3.02
C PHE A 13 -7.69 11.81 -2.75
N ALA A 14 -6.45 11.44 -2.43
CA ALA A 14 -6.09 10.05 -2.12
C ALA A 14 -6.82 9.53 -0.85
N VAL A 15 -6.98 10.38 0.16
CA VAL A 15 -7.75 10.06 1.39
C VAL A 15 -9.24 9.88 1.10
N ILE A 16 -9.82 10.63 0.16
CA ILE A 16 -11.22 10.40 -0.26
C ILE A 16 -11.38 8.97 -0.80
N PHE A 17 -10.44 8.47 -1.59
CA PHE A 17 -10.48 7.08 -2.07
C PHE A 17 -10.30 6.06 -0.95
N PHE A 18 -9.44 6.34 0.04
CA PHE A 18 -9.34 5.51 1.25
C PHE A 18 -10.70 5.39 1.95
N ILE A 19 -11.37 6.51 2.20
CA ILE A 19 -12.68 6.55 2.86
C ILE A 19 -13.75 5.88 1.99
N LEU A 20 -13.75 6.13 0.68
CA LEU A 20 -14.66 5.48 -0.26
C LEU A 20 -14.45 3.97 -0.31
N ALA A 21 -13.21 3.48 -0.23
CA ALA A 21 -12.91 2.06 -0.20
C ALA A 21 -13.42 1.40 1.08
N ALA A 22 -13.19 2.04 2.23
CA ALA A 22 -13.72 1.58 3.49
C ALA A 22 -15.26 1.54 3.42
N TYR A 23 -15.89 2.63 3.00
CA TYR A 23 -17.34 2.74 2.85
C TYR A 23 -17.91 1.71 1.86
N TYR A 24 -17.29 1.54 0.69
CA TYR A 24 -17.72 0.56 -0.30
C TYR A 24 -17.60 -0.87 0.23
N THR A 25 -16.51 -1.18 0.95
CA THR A 25 -16.33 -2.48 1.59
C THR A 25 -17.40 -2.72 2.64
N PHE A 26 -17.70 -1.74 3.49
CA PHE A 26 -18.81 -1.80 4.46
C PHE A 26 -20.16 -2.02 3.77
N THR A 27 -20.43 -1.27 2.72
CA THR A 27 -21.69 -1.33 1.97
C THR A 27 -21.86 -2.69 1.30
N ARG A 28 -20.81 -3.18 0.62
CA ARG A 28 -20.81 -4.49 -0.03
C ARG A 28 -20.93 -5.61 0.99
N ALA A 29 -20.20 -5.54 2.09
CA ALA A 29 -20.30 -6.50 3.18
C ALA A 29 -21.71 -6.54 3.78
N HIS A 30 -22.33 -5.38 4.01
CA HIS A 30 -23.71 -5.28 4.47
C HIS A 30 -24.70 -5.93 3.49
N PHE A 31 -24.65 -5.59 2.20
CA PHE A 31 -25.54 -6.17 1.19
C PHE A 31 -25.26 -7.64 0.88
N ALA A 32 -24.02 -8.11 1.03
CA ALA A 32 -23.64 -9.51 0.87
C ALA A 32 -23.95 -10.37 2.12
N GLY A 33 -24.56 -9.78 3.16
CA GLY A 33 -24.90 -10.49 4.39
C GLY A 33 -23.68 -10.90 5.23
N TRP A 34 -22.53 -10.23 5.06
CA TRP A 34 -21.35 -10.47 5.88
C TRP A 34 -21.63 -9.98 7.29
N LYS A 35 -21.61 -10.92 8.24
CA LYS A 35 -21.88 -10.63 9.65
C LYS A 35 -20.60 -10.27 10.39
N SER A 36 -19.54 -11.03 10.11
CA SER A 36 -18.29 -10.90 10.83
C SER A 36 -17.12 -11.56 10.11
N VAL A 37 -15.92 -11.09 10.47
CA VAL A 37 -14.63 -11.71 10.15
C VAL A 37 -14.07 -12.31 11.43
N LYS A 38 -13.61 -13.56 11.38
CA LYS A 38 -12.78 -14.14 12.43
C LYS A 38 -11.37 -14.32 11.88
N VAL A 39 -10.36 -13.88 12.62
CA VAL A 39 -8.96 -14.03 12.26
C VAL A 39 -8.38 -15.19 13.05
N THR A 40 -7.74 -16.11 12.34
CA THR A 40 -7.10 -17.28 12.93
C THR A 40 -5.60 -17.19 12.66
N PHE A 41 -4.81 -17.31 13.72
CA PHE A 41 -3.35 -17.33 13.60
C PHE A 41 -2.89 -18.74 13.26
N HIS A 42 -1.94 -18.85 12.34
CA HIS A 42 -1.34 -20.12 11.97
C HIS A 42 0.15 -19.95 11.71
N PHE A 43 0.86 -21.07 11.59
CA PHE A 43 2.26 -21.06 11.18
C PHE A 43 2.35 -20.64 9.71
N LEU A 44 3.24 -19.68 9.42
CA LEU A 44 3.44 -19.00 8.12
C LEU A 44 3.01 -19.84 6.90
N ASP A 45 1.96 -19.40 6.19
CA ASP A 45 1.60 -19.94 4.88
C ASP A 45 2.55 -19.39 3.80
N GLY A 46 3.39 -20.25 3.26
CA GLY A 46 4.36 -19.91 2.23
C GLY A 46 3.73 -19.39 0.92
N THR A 47 2.52 -19.83 0.59
CA THR A 47 1.77 -19.39 -0.59
C THR A 47 1.26 -17.96 -0.40
N VAL A 48 0.73 -17.66 0.80
CA VAL A 48 0.28 -16.31 1.15
C VAL A 48 1.47 -15.36 1.28
N LEU A 49 2.60 -15.83 1.82
CA LEU A 49 3.84 -15.07 1.89
C LEU A 49 4.33 -14.68 0.49
N LEU A 50 4.47 -15.65 -0.41
CA LEU A 50 4.94 -15.40 -1.77
C LEU A 50 3.99 -14.47 -2.54
N SER A 51 2.68 -14.72 -2.47
CA SER A 51 1.69 -13.87 -3.14
C SER A 51 1.66 -12.43 -2.59
N SER A 52 1.85 -12.26 -1.27
CA SER A 52 1.98 -10.93 -0.64
C SER A 52 3.25 -10.20 -1.10
N LEU A 53 4.39 -10.89 -1.15
CA LEU A 53 5.64 -10.32 -1.65
C LEU A 53 5.50 -9.88 -3.12
N VAL A 54 4.97 -10.76 -3.99
CA VAL A 54 4.75 -10.46 -5.41
C VAL A 54 3.82 -9.25 -5.56
N SER A 55 2.75 -9.18 -4.77
CA SER A 55 1.79 -8.06 -4.81
C SER A 55 2.46 -6.74 -4.42
N MET A 56 3.24 -6.73 -3.34
CA MET A 56 3.92 -5.51 -2.87
C MET A 56 5.02 -5.04 -3.82
N VAL A 57 5.76 -5.97 -4.43
CA VAL A 57 6.77 -5.66 -5.47
C VAL A 57 6.10 -5.14 -6.74
N THR A 58 5.00 -5.75 -7.17
CA THR A 58 4.22 -5.28 -8.33
C THR A 58 3.71 -3.86 -8.11
N LEU A 59 3.23 -3.57 -6.89
CA LEU A 59 2.80 -2.23 -6.51
C LEU A 59 3.99 -1.24 -6.59
N LEU A 60 5.17 -1.59 -6.06
CA LEU A 60 6.37 -0.75 -6.16
C LEU A 60 6.75 -0.47 -7.62
N LEU A 61 6.72 -1.50 -8.48
CA LEU A 61 6.98 -1.36 -9.91
C LEU A 61 5.96 -0.43 -10.57
N PHE A 62 4.68 -0.50 -10.18
CA PHE A 62 3.66 0.41 -10.69
C PHE A 62 3.96 1.87 -10.31
N TYR A 63 4.36 2.14 -9.06
CA TYR A 63 4.84 3.47 -8.64
C TYR A 63 6.03 3.95 -9.48
N ILE A 64 7.00 3.06 -9.73
CA ILE A 64 8.19 3.36 -10.53
C ILE A 64 7.81 3.65 -11.98
N ILE A 65 6.99 2.82 -12.63
CA ILE A 65 6.55 3.02 -14.01
C ILE A 65 5.83 4.36 -14.17
N CYS A 66 4.97 4.74 -13.21
CA CYS A 66 4.31 6.04 -13.22
C CYS A 66 5.30 7.23 -13.24
N THR A 67 6.52 7.08 -12.70
CA THR A 67 7.54 8.14 -12.75
C THR A 67 8.14 8.39 -14.14
N LEU A 68 7.86 7.54 -15.14
CA LEU A 68 8.21 7.82 -16.53
C LEU A 68 7.57 9.12 -17.02
N LEU A 69 6.42 9.50 -16.46
CA LEU A 69 5.84 10.82 -16.64
C LEU A 69 6.37 11.74 -15.53
N PRO A 70 7.17 12.78 -15.83
CA PRO A 70 7.85 13.60 -14.83
C PRO A 70 6.92 14.63 -14.17
N SER A 71 5.81 14.13 -13.62
CA SER A 71 4.74 14.91 -12.98
C SER A 71 4.40 14.28 -11.64
N ARG A 72 4.60 14.99 -10.54
CA ARG A 72 4.23 14.49 -9.19
C ARG A 72 2.75 14.12 -9.08
N ARG A 73 1.88 14.69 -9.91
CA ARG A 73 0.45 14.37 -9.93
C ARG A 73 0.19 12.92 -10.34
N ILE A 74 1.04 12.31 -11.15
CA ILE A 74 0.84 10.94 -11.63
C ILE A 74 0.96 9.90 -10.50
N VAL A 75 1.74 10.22 -9.45
CA VAL A 75 1.94 9.36 -8.27
C VAL A 75 0.63 9.15 -7.50
N ILE A 76 -0.36 10.02 -7.70
CA ILE A 76 -1.69 9.85 -7.11
C ILE A 76 -2.37 8.56 -7.54
N ILE A 77 -2.13 8.11 -8.78
CA ILE A 77 -2.77 6.92 -9.34
C ILE A 77 -2.37 5.68 -8.54
N PRO A 78 -1.08 5.30 -8.44
CA PRO A 78 -0.69 4.14 -7.65
C PRO A 78 -0.96 4.33 -6.14
N THR A 79 -0.98 5.58 -5.65
CA THR A 79 -1.38 5.90 -4.27
C THR A 79 -2.83 5.55 -3.99
N ILE A 80 -3.75 5.84 -4.92
CA ILE A 80 -5.16 5.46 -4.78
C ILE A 80 -5.28 3.95 -4.64
N PHE A 81 -4.66 3.15 -5.52
CA PHE A 81 -4.73 1.68 -5.41
C PHE A 81 -4.24 1.17 -4.06
N THR A 82 -3.13 1.72 -3.56
CA THR A 82 -2.59 1.31 -2.25
C THR A 82 -3.53 1.66 -1.11
N LEU A 83 -4.13 2.86 -1.16
CA LEU A 83 -5.08 3.32 -0.15
C LEU A 83 -6.44 2.62 -0.26
N LEU A 84 -6.85 2.16 -1.44
CA LEU A 84 -8.02 1.30 -1.59
C LEU A 84 -7.81 -0.02 -0.82
N LEU A 85 -6.64 -0.65 -0.96
CA LEU A 85 -6.28 -1.85 -0.21
C LEU A 85 -6.26 -1.58 1.30
N ALA A 86 -5.65 -0.47 1.73
CA ALA A 86 -5.65 -0.09 3.13
C ALA A 86 -7.07 0.15 3.67
N GLY A 87 -7.95 0.77 2.88
CA GLY A 87 -9.35 1.00 3.28
C GLY A 87 -10.15 -0.30 3.40
N GLN A 88 -9.85 -1.31 2.57
CA GLN A 88 -10.43 -2.65 2.67
C GLN A 88 -10.00 -3.35 3.98
N GLU A 89 -8.69 -3.35 4.28
CA GLU A 89 -8.15 -3.89 5.53
C GLU A 89 -8.78 -3.19 6.75
N LEU A 90 -8.95 -1.87 6.72
CA LEU A 90 -9.60 -1.13 7.81
C LEU A 90 -11.04 -1.62 8.03
N ALA A 91 -11.79 -1.82 6.95
CA ALA A 91 -13.17 -2.33 7.05
C ALA A 91 -13.19 -3.76 7.61
N LEU A 92 -12.28 -4.63 7.17
CA LEU A 92 -12.16 -6.00 7.68
C LEU A 92 -11.82 -6.02 9.18
N SER A 93 -10.93 -5.12 9.63
CA SER A 93 -10.62 -4.94 11.05
C SER A 93 -11.89 -4.62 11.86
N TYR A 94 -12.73 -3.70 11.38
CA TYR A 94 -14.01 -3.41 12.03
C TYR A 94 -14.94 -4.63 12.13
N TYR A 95 -15.00 -5.46 11.08
CA TYR A 95 -15.83 -6.66 11.06
C TYR A 95 -15.36 -7.79 11.99
N THR A 96 -14.22 -7.64 12.68
CA THR A 96 -13.80 -8.56 13.75
C THR A 96 -14.49 -8.28 15.08
N LEU A 97 -14.92 -7.02 15.30
CA LEU A 97 -15.55 -6.58 16.55
C LEU A 97 -16.83 -7.35 16.91
N PRO A 98 -17.75 -7.69 15.97
CA PRO A 98 -18.97 -8.43 16.30
C PRO A 98 -18.76 -9.83 16.89
N VAL A 99 -17.60 -10.46 16.67
CA VAL A 99 -17.24 -11.79 17.24
C VAL A 99 -16.38 -11.66 18.49
N GLY A 100 -16.03 -10.42 18.89
CA GLY A 100 -15.10 -10.17 19.99
C GLY A 100 -13.65 -10.54 19.69
N ASP A 101 -13.28 -10.69 18.41
CA ASP A 101 -11.92 -11.03 18.00
C ASP A 101 -11.01 -9.79 17.96
N ILE A 102 -10.72 -9.26 19.15
CA ILE A 102 -9.96 -8.01 19.33
C ILE A 102 -8.53 -8.14 18.79
N LEU A 103 -7.88 -9.29 19.03
CA LEU A 103 -6.51 -9.54 18.55
C LEU A 103 -6.47 -9.63 17.03
N GLY A 104 -7.44 -10.33 16.42
CA GLY A 104 -7.63 -10.36 14.98
C GLY A 104 -7.81 -8.96 14.39
N GLY A 105 -8.73 -8.18 14.97
CA GLY A 105 -8.97 -6.80 14.55
C GLY A 105 -7.74 -5.91 14.64
N LEU A 106 -6.96 -6.02 15.71
CA LEU A 106 -5.74 -5.26 15.91
C LEU A 106 -4.67 -5.62 14.88
N VAL A 107 -4.50 -6.90 14.56
CA VAL A 107 -3.51 -7.34 13.56
C VAL A 107 -3.88 -6.84 12.16
N VAL A 108 -5.15 -6.91 11.79
CA VAL A 108 -5.65 -6.34 10.52
C VAL A 108 -5.49 -4.82 10.48
N PHE A 109 -5.71 -4.14 11.62
CA PHE A 109 -5.48 -2.70 11.73
C PHE A 109 -3.99 -2.34 11.59
N VAL A 110 -3.08 -3.13 12.17
CA VAL A 110 -1.64 -2.98 11.94
C VAL A 110 -1.29 -3.18 10.46
N GLY A 111 -1.91 -4.17 9.79
CA GLY A 111 -1.81 -4.36 8.34
C GLY A 111 -2.23 -3.12 7.54
N THR A 112 -3.32 -2.47 7.95
CA THR A 112 -3.79 -1.19 7.38
C THR A 112 -2.72 -0.11 7.50
N ILE A 113 -2.14 0.07 8.70
CA ILE A 113 -1.10 1.08 8.95
C ILE A 113 0.14 0.79 8.10
N LEU A 114 0.54 -0.49 7.99
CA LEU A 114 1.66 -0.90 7.15
C LEU A 114 1.42 -0.53 5.68
N LEU A 115 0.22 -0.74 5.13
CA LEU A 115 -0.10 -0.34 3.76
C LEU A 115 -0.02 1.18 3.56
N VAL A 116 -0.48 1.98 4.53
CA VAL A 116 -0.34 3.45 4.48
C VAL A 116 1.13 3.86 4.51
N TRP A 117 1.95 3.20 5.33
CA TRP A 117 3.38 3.44 5.39
C TRP A 117 4.10 3.03 4.09
N ILE A 118 3.71 1.89 3.50
CA ILE A 118 4.20 1.44 2.19
C ILE A 118 3.85 2.47 1.11
N ALA A 119 2.60 2.96 1.06
CA ALA A 119 2.19 4.00 0.13
C ALA A 119 3.06 5.25 0.25
N TYR A 120 3.34 5.67 1.49
CA TYR A 120 4.21 6.79 1.78
C TYR A 120 5.64 6.57 1.26
N LEU A 121 6.25 5.42 1.55
CA LEU A 121 7.61 5.10 1.11
C LEU A 121 7.70 5.03 -0.42
N TYR A 122 6.71 4.42 -1.07
CA TYR A 122 6.70 4.28 -2.52
C TYR A 122 6.53 5.64 -3.20
N ALA A 123 5.64 6.49 -2.69
CA ALA A 123 5.49 7.86 -3.16
C ALA A 123 6.78 8.67 -2.96
N GLN A 124 7.47 8.51 -1.83
CA GLN A 124 8.75 9.18 -1.56
C GLN A 124 9.81 8.80 -2.59
N VAL A 125 9.95 7.51 -2.90
CA VAL A 125 10.87 7.04 -3.96
C VAL A 125 10.47 7.64 -5.30
N SER A 126 9.18 7.61 -5.65
CA SER A 126 8.70 8.15 -6.92
C SER A 126 8.96 9.65 -7.07
N PHE A 127 8.77 10.44 -6.01
CA PHE A 127 9.08 11.87 -6.04
C PHE A 127 10.58 12.13 -6.17
N ALA A 128 11.41 11.35 -5.50
CA ALA A 128 12.86 11.48 -5.65
C ALA A 128 13.31 11.22 -7.10
N VAL A 129 12.72 10.23 -7.78
CA VAL A 129 12.99 9.99 -9.21
C VAL A 129 12.54 11.17 -10.06
N ILE A 130 11.29 11.64 -9.89
CA ILE A 130 10.70 12.73 -10.69
C ILE A 130 11.47 14.05 -10.50
N ASP A 131 11.90 14.35 -9.28
CA ASP A 131 12.60 15.59 -8.98
C ASP A 131 14.02 15.60 -9.57
N THR A 132 14.70 14.45 -9.55
CA THR A 132 16.10 14.36 -9.97
C THR A 132 16.29 14.06 -11.46
N ILE A 133 15.22 13.72 -12.19
CA ILE A 133 15.31 13.44 -13.63
C ILE A 133 15.52 14.71 -14.47
N LYS A 134 15.05 15.87 -13.98
CA LYS A 134 15.19 17.16 -14.67
C LYS A 134 16.63 17.70 -14.62
N ASP A 135 17.35 17.42 -13.54
CA ASP A 135 18.71 17.89 -13.28
C ASP A 135 19.78 16.88 -13.76
N ALA A 136 19.47 16.03 -14.74
CA ALA A 136 20.37 14.99 -15.24
C ALA A 136 20.91 15.37 -16.62
N ASP A 137 22.18 15.77 -16.68
CA ASP A 137 22.81 16.36 -17.88
C ASP A 137 23.25 15.37 -18.96
N GLU A 138 23.17 14.05 -18.73
CA GLU A 138 23.77 13.06 -19.64
C GLU A 138 22.83 11.91 -20.04
N GLY A 139 22.72 11.67 -21.35
CA GLY A 139 22.09 10.48 -21.94
C GLY A 139 20.63 10.65 -22.38
N ASN A 140 20.09 9.63 -23.05
CA ASN A 140 18.68 9.59 -23.45
C ASN A 140 17.76 9.56 -22.21
N TYR A 141 16.50 9.97 -22.36
CA TYR A 141 15.56 10.07 -21.23
C TYR A 141 15.43 8.76 -20.42
N PHE A 142 15.36 7.63 -21.12
CA PHE A 142 15.17 6.32 -20.48
C PHE A 142 16.38 5.87 -19.66
N SER A 143 17.60 6.08 -20.15
CA SER A 143 18.83 5.78 -19.39
C SER A 143 18.96 6.67 -18.14
N ARG A 144 18.62 7.95 -18.26
CA ARG A 144 18.53 8.88 -17.12
C ARG A 144 17.50 8.39 -16.09
N TRP A 145 16.31 8.02 -16.55
CA TRP A 145 15.25 7.48 -15.72
C TRP A 145 15.70 6.23 -14.95
N ILE A 146 16.22 5.20 -15.62
CA ILE A 146 16.73 3.98 -14.96
C ILE A 146 17.78 4.32 -13.90
N ARG A 147 18.72 5.21 -14.23
CA ARG A 147 19.79 5.62 -13.29
C ARG A 147 19.19 6.30 -12.06
N ARG A 148 18.21 7.19 -12.22
CA ARG A 148 17.55 7.88 -11.09
C ARG A 148 16.67 6.94 -10.27
N VAL A 149 15.99 5.98 -10.90
CA VAL A 149 15.26 4.90 -10.21
C VAL A 149 16.22 4.13 -9.33
N LYS A 150 17.35 3.65 -9.87
CA LYS A 150 18.35 2.90 -9.10
C LYS A 150 18.84 3.70 -7.89
N ILE A 151 19.23 4.96 -8.08
CA ILE A 151 19.72 5.81 -6.99
C ILE A 151 18.64 6.02 -5.91
N SER A 152 17.40 6.29 -6.32
CA SER A 152 16.30 6.58 -5.39
C SER A 152 15.87 5.34 -4.60
N VAL A 153 15.79 4.18 -5.27
CA VAL A 153 15.48 2.90 -4.61
C VAL A 153 16.61 2.49 -3.66
N VAL A 154 17.88 2.61 -4.07
CA VAL A 154 19.04 2.33 -3.21
C VAL A 154 19.14 3.31 -2.04
N LYS A 155 18.56 4.50 -2.12
CA LYS A 155 18.52 5.39 -0.96
C LYS A 155 17.58 4.87 0.13
N GLU A 156 16.44 4.30 -0.26
CA GLU A 156 15.36 3.91 0.67
C GLU A 156 15.25 2.37 0.84
N TRP A 157 16.18 1.58 0.29
CA TRP A 157 16.04 0.12 0.16
C TRP A 157 15.75 -0.60 1.48
N ARG A 158 16.39 -0.15 2.59
CA ARG A 158 16.19 -0.77 3.91
C ARG A 158 14.75 -0.61 4.37
N ALA A 159 14.21 0.61 4.27
CA ALA A 159 12.84 0.91 4.67
C ALA A 159 11.83 0.16 3.78
N LEU A 160 12.07 0.12 2.46
CA LEU A 160 11.23 -0.62 1.52
C LEU A 160 11.19 -2.11 1.86
N ILE A 161 12.34 -2.75 2.04
CA ILE A 161 12.42 -4.18 2.35
C ILE A 161 11.74 -4.48 3.69
N VAL A 162 12.00 -3.68 4.73
CA VAL A 162 11.38 -3.88 6.05
C VAL A 162 9.87 -3.77 5.96
N ALA A 163 9.34 -2.75 5.28
CA ALA A 163 7.90 -2.56 5.17
C ALA A 163 7.23 -3.71 4.40
N ILE A 164 7.83 -4.14 3.28
CA ILE A 164 7.32 -5.25 2.46
C ILE A 164 7.35 -6.57 3.23
N ILE A 165 8.47 -6.89 3.89
CA ILE A 165 8.62 -8.15 4.64
C ILE A 165 7.66 -8.19 5.83
N LEU A 166 7.54 -7.09 6.60
CA LEU A 166 6.62 -7.04 7.73
C LEU A 166 5.17 -7.26 7.29
N TYR A 167 4.74 -6.59 6.22
CA TYR A 167 3.39 -6.78 5.68
C TYR A 167 3.16 -8.22 5.19
N ALA A 168 4.13 -8.79 4.46
CA ALA A 168 4.02 -10.14 3.95
C ALA A 168 4.00 -11.20 5.06
N LEU A 169 4.83 -11.05 6.11
CA LEU A 169 4.82 -11.93 7.27
C LEU A 169 3.50 -11.85 8.04
N LEU A 170 2.96 -10.63 8.22
CA LEU A 170 1.68 -10.43 8.89
C LEU A 170 0.57 -11.17 8.14
N ASN A 171 0.42 -10.93 6.82
CA ASN A 171 -0.60 -11.60 6.02
C ASN A 171 -0.42 -13.12 5.97
N ALA A 172 0.81 -13.59 5.87
CA ALA A 172 1.10 -15.03 5.87
C ALA A 172 0.86 -15.71 7.23
N SER A 173 0.71 -14.95 8.32
CA SER A 173 0.46 -15.48 9.66
C SER A 173 -1.04 -15.54 10.02
N ILE A 174 -1.92 -14.99 9.18
CA ILE A 174 -3.35 -14.88 9.45
C ILE A 174 -4.21 -15.55 8.38
N VAL A 175 -5.28 -16.21 8.81
CA VAL A 175 -6.39 -16.62 7.94
C VAL A 175 -7.63 -15.86 8.38
N MET A 176 -8.26 -15.14 7.45
CA MET A 176 -9.55 -14.50 7.68
C MET A 176 -10.68 -15.44 7.26
N THR A 177 -11.53 -15.81 8.21
CA THR A 177 -12.76 -16.57 7.95
C THR A 177 -13.94 -15.63 7.96
N LEU A 178 -14.63 -15.53 6.82
CA LEU A 178 -15.85 -14.75 6.68
C LEU A 178 -17.04 -15.57 7.16
N THR A 179 -17.89 -14.97 7.99
CA THR A 179 -19.16 -15.55 8.41
C THR A 179 -20.30 -14.84 7.68
N LEU A 180 -21.06 -15.62 6.92
CA LEU A 180 -22.24 -15.20 6.18
C LEU A 180 -23.50 -15.47 7.00
N LYS A 181 -24.57 -14.73 6.71
CA LYS A 181 -25.92 -15.02 7.19
C LYS A 181 -26.43 -16.37 6.70
#